data_AF-X1KC81-F1
#
_entry.id   AF-X1KC81-F1
#
_cell.length_a   1.000
_cell.length_b   1.000
_cell.length_c   1.000
_cell.angle_alpha   90.00
_cell.angle_beta   90.00
_cell.angle_gamma   90.00
#
_symmetry.space_group_name_H-M   'P 1'
#
loop_
_entity.id
_entity.type
_entity.pdbx_description
1 polymer ?
#
loop_
_entity_poly.entity_id
_entity_poly.type
_entity_poly.pdbx_seq_one_letter_code
_entity_poly.pdbx_strand_id
1 'polypeptide(L)'
;MNELPHAVVPDGPIALRAETTRQLMQEAADRIYQPVLLHADLLGIPDFLERTDTPSDLGSFSYRPVDVKISTSAHPEHVAQLAFYGALLGHAQGLIPETADILLVDGTRETIQLAEHIGAVEEAIEHIQAIQQGERQLPTLCSECGMCPWHHYCLRTLYALKDISPLNGFGGAKKGAIIEAGYADLPDISNADPEDLSDIRGIGQPTAQRMVMQAEVLLDGQPRILSAPQFPEAKVELYLDMECQQQT
;
A
#
# COMPACT_ATOMS: atom_id res chain seq x y z
N MET A 1 -1.03 35.15 12.95
CA MET A 1 -1.86 34.02 12.48
C MET A 1 -3.29 34.46 12.62
N ASN A 2 -3.98 34.77 11.53
CA ASN A 2 -5.43 34.91 11.60
C ASN A 2 -5.95 33.54 12.05
N GLU A 3 -6.63 33.48 13.20
CA GLU A 3 -7.45 32.33 13.55
C GLU A 3 -8.44 32.17 12.41
N LEU A 4 -8.22 31.20 11.53
CA LEU A 4 -9.23 30.79 10.58
C LEU A 4 -10.24 30.00 11.41
N PRO A 5 -11.43 30.56 11.67
CA PRO A 5 -12.41 29.88 12.51
C PRO A 5 -12.77 28.57 11.82
N HIS A 6 -12.68 27.48 12.57
CA HIS A 6 -13.12 26.17 12.13
C HIS A 6 -14.12 25.65 13.15
N ALA A 7 -15.17 25.00 12.66
CA ALA A 7 -16.05 24.23 13.52
C ALA A 7 -15.32 22.94 13.93
N VAL A 8 -15.33 22.60 15.22
CA VAL A 8 -14.68 21.40 15.74
C VAL A 8 -15.74 20.32 15.95
N VAL A 9 -15.49 19.13 15.40
CA VAL A 9 -16.28 17.95 15.76
C VAL A 9 -15.73 17.40 17.09
N PRO A 10 -16.53 17.39 18.18
CA PRO A 10 -16.06 16.95 19.47
C PRO A 10 -15.79 15.44 19.47
N ASP A 11 -14.90 15.00 20.37
CA ASP A 11 -14.67 13.58 20.59
C ASP A 11 -15.94 12.87 21.11
N GLY A 12 -16.08 11.60 20.77
CA GLY A 12 -17.22 10.79 21.15
C GLY A 12 -17.42 9.58 20.24
N PRO A 13 -18.54 8.85 20.40
CA PRO A 13 -18.93 7.76 19.53
C PRO A 13 -18.95 8.17 18.05
N ILE A 14 -18.41 7.33 17.16
CA ILE A 14 -18.28 7.61 15.72
C ILE A 14 -19.60 8.06 15.09
N ALA A 15 -20.71 7.41 15.42
CA ALA A 15 -22.03 7.78 14.88
C ALA A 15 -22.46 9.22 15.26
N LEU A 16 -22.18 9.66 16.50
CA LEU A 16 -22.50 11.02 16.94
C LEU A 16 -21.58 12.06 16.27
N ARG A 17 -20.31 11.72 16.07
CA ARG A 17 -19.37 12.56 15.34
C ARG A 17 -19.74 12.71 13.86
N ALA A 18 -20.19 11.63 13.23
CA ALA A 18 -20.67 11.65 11.85
C ALA A 18 -21.92 12.54 11.70
N GLU A 19 -22.88 12.41 12.61
CA GLU A 19 -24.08 13.25 12.64
C GLU A 19 -23.73 14.74 12.88
N THR A 20 -22.79 15.02 13.78
CA THR A 20 -22.30 16.38 14.02
C THR A 20 -21.63 16.95 12.78
N THR A 21 -20.83 16.15 12.08
CA THR A 21 -20.19 16.55 10.81
C THR A 21 -21.25 16.90 9.78
N ARG A 22 -22.28 16.06 9.62
CA ARG A 22 -23.41 16.29 8.71
C ARG A 22 -24.15 17.59 9.03
N GLN A 23 -24.40 17.86 10.32
CA GLN A 23 -25.03 19.10 10.76
C GLN A 23 -24.18 20.32 10.40
N LEU A 24 -22.88 20.30 10.69
CA LEU A 24 -21.96 21.41 10.35
C LEU A 24 -21.86 21.64 8.84
N MET A 25 -21.91 20.58 8.04
CA MET A 25 -21.98 20.69 6.58
C MET A 25 -23.29 21.35 6.13
N GLN A 26 -24.42 21.01 6.73
CA GLN A 26 -25.73 21.62 6.43
C GLN A 26 -25.82 23.09 6.86
N GLU A 27 -25.13 23.45 7.94
CA GLU A 27 -24.99 24.83 8.42
C GLU A 27 -23.98 25.65 7.60
N ALA A 28 -23.39 25.05 6.56
CA ALA A 28 -22.44 25.68 5.65
C ALA A 28 -21.19 26.25 6.35
N ALA A 29 -20.71 25.56 7.40
CA ALA A 29 -19.48 25.94 8.09
C ALA A 29 -18.31 26.05 7.10
N ASP A 30 -17.55 27.15 7.14
CA ASP A 30 -16.48 27.40 6.16
C ASP A 30 -15.40 26.31 6.19
N ARG A 31 -15.08 25.82 7.39
CA ARG A 31 -14.12 24.74 7.63
C ARG A 31 -14.55 23.90 8.82
N ILE A 32 -14.42 22.59 8.71
CA ILE A 32 -14.72 21.62 9.78
C ILE A 32 -13.43 20.87 10.11
N TYR A 33 -13.04 20.82 11.38
CA TYR A 33 -11.87 20.08 11.88
C TYR A 33 -12.26 18.74 12.49
N GLN A 34 -11.48 17.71 12.19
CA GLN A 34 -11.73 16.30 12.54
C GLN A 34 -13.14 15.79 12.16
N PRO A 35 -13.65 16.14 10.95
CA PRO A 35 -14.90 15.61 10.40
C PRO A 35 -14.89 14.08 10.38
N VAL A 36 -16.06 13.48 10.54
CA VAL A 36 -16.25 12.04 10.42
C VAL A 36 -17.21 11.77 9.27
N LEU A 37 -16.70 11.06 8.27
CA LEU A 37 -17.44 10.60 7.10
C LEU A 37 -17.74 9.11 7.30
N LEU A 38 -19.02 8.75 7.28
CA LEU A 38 -19.46 7.38 7.50
C LEU A 38 -20.46 6.99 6.40
N HIS A 39 -20.17 5.91 5.68
CA HIS A 39 -21.07 5.33 4.69
C HIS A 39 -20.99 3.81 4.75
N ALA A 40 -22.12 3.14 5.03
CA ALA A 40 -22.15 1.70 5.29
C ALA A 40 -21.11 1.29 6.37
N ASP A 41 -20.16 0.43 6.01
CA ASP A 41 -19.05 -0.06 6.83
C ASP A 41 -17.75 0.73 6.65
N LEU A 42 -17.77 1.80 5.84
CA LEU A 42 -16.61 2.63 5.52
C LEU A 42 -16.57 3.88 6.40
N LEU A 43 -15.38 4.15 6.95
CA LEU A 43 -15.12 5.28 7.85
C LEU A 43 -13.91 6.08 7.38
N GLY A 44 -14.09 7.39 7.20
CA GLY A 44 -13.03 8.35 6.91
C GLY A 44 -13.02 9.50 7.91
N ILE A 45 -11.82 9.93 8.33
CA ILE A 45 -11.63 11.05 9.25
C ILE A 45 -10.53 11.96 8.67
N PRO A 46 -10.85 12.82 7.68
CA PRO A 46 -9.90 13.81 7.20
C PRO A 46 -9.53 14.79 8.32
N ASP A 47 -8.39 15.47 8.18
CA ASP A 47 -8.05 16.54 9.13
C ASP A 47 -9.03 17.70 9.02
N PHE A 48 -9.39 18.10 7.80
CA PHE A 48 -10.39 19.13 7.55
C PHE A 48 -11.32 18.82 6.37
N LEU A 49 -12.54 19.36 6.45
CA LEU A 49 -13.35 19.68 5.28
C LEU A 49 -13.34 21.19 5.07
N GLU A 50 -13.17 21.63 3.83
CA GLU A 50 -13.32 23.03 3.44
C GLU A 50 -14.46 23.21 2.46
N ARG A 51 -15.30 24.22 2.71
CA ARG A 51 -16.43 24.56 1.86
C ARG A 51 -15.95 25.14 0.51
N THR A 52 -16.63 24.79 -0.57
CA THR A 52 -16.43 25.34 -1.91
C THR A 52 -17.76 25.82 -2.48
N ASP A 53 -17.72 26.73 -3.47
CA ASP A 53 -18.92 27.28 -4.11
C ASP A 53 -19.55 26.34 -5.15
N THR A 54 -19.09 25.09 -5.26
CA THR A 54 -19.65 24.11 -6.20
C THR A 54 -20.96 23.56 -5.65
N PRO A 55 -22.11 23.68 -6.35
CA PRO A 55 -23.40 23.19 -5.87
C PRO A 55 -23.43 21.68 -5.63
N SER A 56 -24.20 21.25 -4.63
CA SER A 56 -24.38 19.85 -4.24
C SER A 56 -25.75 19.65 -3.57
N ASP A 57 -26.01 18.47 -2.98
CA ASP A 57 -27.24 18.22 -2.20
C ASP A 57 -27.33 19.10 -0.93
N LEU A 58 -26.26 19.80 -0.57
CA LEU A 58 -26.22 20.79 0.51
C LEU A 58 -26.70 22.19 0.06
N GLY A 59 -26.94 22.41 -1.25
CA GLY A 59 -27.38 23.67 -1.82
C GLY A 59 -26.35 24.27 -2.79
N SER A 60 -26.06 25.56 -2.65
CA SER A 60 -25.15 26.29 -3.56
C SER A 60 -23.66 26.07 -3.27
N PHE A 61 -23.31 25.06 -2.47
CA PHE A 61 -21.95 24.79 -2.01
C PHE A 61 -21.75 23.29 -1.80
N SER A 62 -20.50 22.90 -1.59
CA SER A 62 -20.04 21.53 -1.30
C SER A 62 -18.80 21.57 -0.43
N TYR A 63 -18.24 20.41 -0.09
CA TYR A 63 -16.98 20.31 0.64
C TYR A 63 -15.93 19.52 -0.13
N ARG A 64 -14.66 19.84 0.12
CA ARG A 64 -13.50 19.04 -0.28
C ARG A 64 -12.63 18.69 0.92
N PRO A 65 -11.94 17.52 0.91
CA PRO A 65 -11.10 17.11 2.02
C PRO A 65 -9.72 17.76 1.95
N VAL A 66 -9.14 18.03 3.12
CA VAL A 66 -7.78 18.52 3.29
C VAL A 66 -7.09 17.72 4.41
N ASP A 67 -5.92 17.16 4.12
CA ASP A 67 -5.12 16.39 5.08
C ASP A 67 -3.76 17.06 5.34
N VAL A 68 -3.28 16.99 6.58
CA VAL A 68 -1.96 17.50 6.99
C VAL A 68 -1.00 16.32 7.10
N LYS A 69 0.16 16.42 6.45
CA LYS A 69 1.18 15.37 6.45
C LYS A 69 2.52 15.91 6.90
N ILE A 70 3.17 15.17 7.80
CA ILE A 70 4.57 15.40 8.19
C ILE A 70 5.48 14.76 7.12
N SER A 71 5.36 15.25 5.88
CA SER A 71 6.20 14.88 4.74
C SER A 71 6.53 16.12 3.93
N THR A 72 7.61 16.04 3.15
CA THR A 72 8.04 17.08 2.20
C THR A 72 7.37 16.97 0.83
N SER A 73 6.58 15.92 0.58
CA SER A 73 5.86 15.71 -0.68
C SER A 73 4.62 14.83 -0.48
N ALA A 74 3.64 14.93 -1.37
CA ALA A 74 2.58 13.94 -1.47
C ALA A 74 3.14 12.56 -1.86
N HIS A 75 2.70 11.51 -1.16
CA HIS A 75 3.01 10.13 -1.49
C HIS A 75 1.74 9.41 -1.97
N PRO A 76 1.86 8.33 -2.77
CA PRO A 76 0.71 7.62 -3.32
C PRO A 76 -0.34 7.21 -2.29
N GLU A 77 0.07 6.79 -1.09
CA GLU A 77 -0.83 6.43 0.01
C GLU A 77 -1.63 7.63 0.55
N HIS A 78 -1.04 8.84 0.54
CA HIS A 78 -1.75 10.06 0.94
C HIS A 78 -2.80 10.45 -0.11
N VAL A 79 -2.46 10.29 -1.39
CA VAL A 79 -3.37 10.52 -2.51
C VAL A 79 -4.55 9.53 -2.46
N ALA A 80 -4.28 8.24 -2.24
CA ALA A 80 -5.31 7.23 -2.09
C ALA A 80 -6.24 7.51 -0.90
N GLN A 81 -5.70 7.96 0.23
CA GLN A 81 -6.48 8.37 1.40
C GLN A 81 -7.42 9.54 1.10
N LEU A 82 -6.95 10.58 0.40
CA LEU A 82 -7.79 11.71 -0.01
C LEU A 82 -8.88 11.31 -1.02
N ALA A 83 -8.55 10.44 -1.98
CA ALA A 83 -9.53 9.91 -2.92
C ALA A 83 -10.61 9.10 -2.21
N PHE A 84 -10.24 8.30 -1.20
CA PHE A 84 -11.18 7.60 -0.33
C PHE A 84 -12.11 8.56 0.42
N TYR A 85 -11.59 9.66 0.97
CA TYR A 85 -12.44 10.70 1.56
C TYR A 85 -13.36 11.37 0.54
N GLY A 86 -12.87 11.60 -0.68
CA GLY A 86 -13.68 12.11 -1.79
C GLY A 86 -14.86 11.21 -2.12
N ALA A 87 -14.64 9.89 -2.19
CA ALA A 87 -15.70 8.90 -2.41
C ALA A 87 -16.75 8.95 -1.29
N LEU A 88 -16.31 8.97 -0.02
CA LEU A 88 -17.23 9.08 1.12
C LEU A 88 -18.01 10.41 1.14
N LEU A 89 -17.37 11.52 0.78
CA LEU A 89 -18.05 12.81 0.63
C LEU A 89 -19.11 12.76 -0.47
N GLY A 90 -18.83 12.06 -1.57
CA GLY A 90 -19.80 11.82 -2.64
C GLY A 90 -21.13 11.29 -2.12
N HIS A 91 -21.11 10.37 -1.16
CA HIS A 91 -22.32 9.87 -0.51
C HIS A 91 -22.97 10.87 0.46
N ALA A 92 -22.19 11.75 1.09
CA ALA A 92 -22.68 12.71 2.08
C ALA A 92 -23.31 13.97 1.45
N GLN A 93 -22.82 14.40 0.28
CA GLN A 93 -23.26 15.63 -0.39
C GLN A 93 -23.77 15.41 -1.83
N GLY A 94 -23.83 14.17 -2.31
CA GLY A 94 -24.30 13.84 -3.67
C GLY A 94 -23.31 14.18 -4.80
N LEU A 95 -22.10 14.65 -4.45
CA LEU A 95 -21.08 15.07 -5.39
C LEU A 95 -19.69 14.68 -4.88
N ILE A 96 -18.97 13.86 -5.64
CA ILE A 96 -17.54 13.62 -5.40
C ILE A 96 -16.79 14.93 -5.71
N PRO A 97 -15.97 15.44 -4.77
CA PRO A 97 -15.19 16.65 -5.02
C PRO A 97 -14.22 16.45 -6.19
N GLU A 98 -14.04 17.47 -7.02
CA GLU A 98 -13.06 17.41 -8.14
C GLU A 98 -11.62 17.32 -7.60
N THR A 99 -11.35 18.04 -6.51
CA THR A 99 -10.02 18.15 -5.92
C THR A 99 -10.02 17.92 -4.42
N ALA A 100 -8.86 17.55 -3.89
CA ALA A 100 -8.52 17.55 -2.48
C ALA A 100 -7.14 18.17 -2.28
N ASP A 101 -6.80 18.58 -1.06
CA ASP A 101 -5.50 19.19 -0.79
C ASP A 101 -4.70 18.46 0.30
N ILE A 102 -3.38 18.43 0.14
CA ILE A 102 -2.42 18.00 1.15
C ILE A 102 -1.66 19.23 1.64
N LEU A 103 -1.63 19.43 2.96
CA LEU A 103 -0.77 20.41 3.61
C LEU A 103 0.49 19.71 4.11
N LEU A 104 1.64 20.08 3.56
CA LEU A 104 2.95 19.50 3.86
C LEU A 104 3.59 20.16 5.09
N VAL A 105 4.68 19.56 5.58
CA VAL A 105 5.36 19.98 6.82
C VAL A 105 5.91 21.41 6.75
N ASP A 106 6.22 21.90 5.55
CA ASP A 106 6.71 23.26 5.29
C ASP A 106 5.57 24.28 5.10
N GLY A 107 4.32 23.83 5.19
CA GLY A 107 3.11 24.62 4.95
C GLY A 107 2.69 24.70 3.48
N THR A 108 3.40 24.04 2.56
CA THR A 108 3.02 23.94 1.15
C THR A 108 1.69 23.21 1.01
N ARG A 109 0.82 23.72 0.14
CA ARG A 109 -0.48 23.14 -0.18
C ARG A 109 -0.44 22.56 -1.58
N GLU A 110 -0.51 21.24 -1.69
CA GLU A 110 -0.57 20.53 -2.96
C GLU A 110 -2.01 20.13 -3.26
N THR A 111 -2.50 20.40 -4.47
CA THR A 111 -3.84 20.05 -4.93
C THR A 111 -3.82 18.79 -5.78
N ILE A 112 -4.67 17.84 -5.42
CA ILE A 112 -4.79 16.52 -6.05
C ILE A 112 -6.11 16.45 -6.82
N GLN A 113 -6.06 15.96 -8.07
CA GLN A 113 -7.24 15.69 -8.89
C GLN A 113 -7.81 14.34 -8.51
N LEU A 114 -9.00 14.30 -7.90
CA LEU A 114 -9.53 13.06 -7.34
C LEU A 114 -9.99 12.07 -8.42
N ALA A 115 -10.47 12.58 -9.56
CA ALA A 115 -11.02 11.77 -10.64
C ALA A 115 -10.04 10.69 -11.16
N GLU A 116 -8.73 10.93 -11.07
CA GLU A 116 -7.68 9.99 -11.49
C GLU A 116 -7.49 8.81 -10.53
N HIS A 117 -8.06 8.89 -9.32
CA HIS A 117 -7.79 7.96 -8.23
C HIS A 117 -9.04 7.27 -7.67
N ILE A 118 -10.25 7.81 -7.93
CA ILE A 118 -11.51 7.21 -7.43
C ILE A 118 -11.65 5.75 -7.86
N GLY A 119 -11.39 5.42 -9.12
CA GLY A 119 -11.55 4.03 -9.60
C GLY A 119 -10.67 3.03 -8.86
N ALA A 120 -9.42 3.41 -8.52
CA ALA A 120 -8.52 2.56 -7.75
C ALA A 120 -8.98 2.37 -6.30
N VAL A 121 -9.62 3.39 -5.72
CA VAL A 121 -10.22 3.31 -4.38
C VAL A 121 -11.43 2.39 -4.38
N GLU A 122 -12.30 2.50 -5.38
CA GLU A 122 -13.47 1.62 -5.52
C GLU A 122 -13.05 0.15 -5.65
N GLU A 123 -12.06 -0.13 -6.51
CA GLU A 123 -11.47 -1.48 -6.65
C GLU A 123 -10.87 -1.99 -5.32
N ALA A 124 -10.17 -1.13 -4.58
CA ALA A 124 -9.62 -1.50 -3.28
C ALA A 124 -10.71 -1.81 -2.24
N ILE A 125 -11.82 -1.05 -2.24
CA ILE A 125 -12.97 -1.31 -1.37
C ILE A 125 -13.59 -2.67 -1.70
N GLU A 126 -13.84 -2.95 -2.98
CA GLU A 126 -14.39 -4.24 -3.43
C GLU A 126 -13.48 -5.40 -3.00
N HIS A 127 -12.16 -5.25 -3.17
CA HIS A 127 -11.20 -6.28 -2.75
C HIS A 127 -11.21 -6.49 -1.23
N ILE A 128 -11.23 -5.43 -0.43
CA ILE A 128 -11.32 -5.52 1.03
C ILE A 128 -12.62 -6.21 1.46
N GLN A 129 -13.75 -5.88 0.82
CA GLN A 129 -15.04 -6.52 1.09
C GLN A 129 -15.01 -8.01 0.76
N ALA A 130 -14.36 -8.41 -0.33
CA ALA A 130 -14.20 -9.81 -0.67
C ALA A 130 -13.39 -10.58 0.39
N ILE A 131 -12.31 -9.96 0.90
CA ILE A 131 -11.51 -10.51 2.01
C ILE A 131 -12.37 -10.69 3.28
N GLN A 132 -13.18 -9.68 3.63
CA GLN A 132 -14.09 -9.77 4.77
C GLN A 132 -15.12 -10.89 4.63
N GLN A 133 -15.55 -11.19 3.40
CA GLN A 133 -16.47 -12.28 3.08
C GLN A 133 -15.79 -13.66 3.07
N GLY A 134 -14.48 -13.72 3.33
CA GLY A 134 -13.72 -14.96 3.47
C GLY A 134 -12.87 -15.31 2.25
N GLU A 135 -12.72 -14.41 1.28
CA GLU A 135 -11.73 -14.61 0.21
C GLU A 135 -10.33 -14.70 0.82
N ARG A 136 -9.66 -15.83 0.57
CA ARG A 136 -8.36 -16.10 1.14
C ARG A 136 -7.27 -15.43 0.32
N GLN A 137 -6.59 -14.47 0.94
CA GLN A 137 -5.36 -13.88 0.39
C GLN A 137 -4.14 -14.66 0.88
N LEU A 138 -3.19 -14.91 -0.03
CA LEU A 138 -1.90 -15.49 0.31
C LEU A 138 -0.84 -14.39 0.37
N PRO A 139 0.06 -14.42 1.37
CA PRO A 139 1.12 -13.43 1.45
C PRO A 139 2.04 -13.52 0.23
N THR A 140 2.74 -12.43 -0.05
CA THR A 140 3.84 -12.37 -1.01
C THR A 140 4.89 -11.45 -0.42
N LEU A 141 6.15 -11.86 -0.41
CA LEU A 141 7.23 -11.01 0.09
C LEU A 141 7.39 -9.75 -0.78
N CYS A 142 7.63 -8.62 -0.13
CA CYS A 142 7.79 -7.30 -0.73
C CYS A 142 8.79 -6.45 0.07
N SER A 143 9.10 -5.26 -0.43
CA SER A 143 10.06 -4.32 0.18
C SER A 143 9.63 -3.76 1.53
N GLU A 144 8.36 -3.86 1.88
CA GLU A 144 7.79 -3.32 3.12
C GLU A 144 7.77 -4.36 4.25
N CYS A 145 8.26 -5.59 3.97
CA CYS A 145 8.08 -6.74 4.83
C CYS A 145 8.70 -6.62 6.21
N GLY A 146 9.81 -5.92 6.42
CA GLY A 146 10.44 -5.87 7.75
C GLY A 146 10.01 -4.72 8.62
N MET A 147 9.21 -3.80 8.09
CA MET A 147 8.38 -2.93 8.92
C MET A 147 7.02 -3.58 9.25
N CYS A 148 6.70 -4.73 8.64
CA CYS A 148 5.42 -5.41 8.84
C CYS A 148 5.40 -6.25 10.13
N PRO A 149 4.46 -6.02 11.06
CA PRO A 149 4.35 -6.82 12.28
C PRO A 149 3.97 -8.28 12.02
N TRP A 150 3.49 -8.60 10.82
CA TRP A 150 3.08 -9.95 10.42
C TRP A 150 4.18 -10.74 9.70
N HIS A 151 5.38 -10.16 9.55
CA HIS A 151 6.48 -10.73 8.76
C HIS A 151 6.72 -12.21 9.08
N HIS A 152 6.95 -12.53 10.34
CA HIS A 152 7.24 -13.91 10.77
C HIS A 152 6.08 -14.87 10.50
N TYR A 153 4.83 -14.43 10.66
CA TYR A 153 3.65 -15.25 10.36
C TYR A 153 3.56 -15.55 8.86
N CYS A 154 3.70 -14.52 8.02
CA CYS A 154 3.69 -14.63 6.57
C CYS A 154 4.83 -15.54 6.08
N LEU A 155 6.05 -15.31 6.56
CA LEU A 155 7.23 -16.06 6.15
C LEU A 155 7.09 -17.57 6.43
N ARG A 156 6.62 -17.96 7.62
CA ARG A 156 6.33 -19.37 7.92
C ARG A 156 5.28 -19.97 6.98
N THR A 157 4.24 -19.20 6.67
CA THR A 157 3.18 -19.63 5.76
C THR A 157 3.74 -19.88 4.36
N LEU A 158 4.59 -18.97 3.86
CA LEU A 158 5.24 -19.09 2.56
C LEU A 158 6.16 -20.31 2.47
N TYR A 159 6.98 -20.56 3.49
CA TYR A 159 7.83 -21.75 3.54
C TYR A 159 7.01 -23.04 3.57
N ALA A 160 5.93 -23.08 4.36
CA ALA A 160 5.05 -24.25 4.41
C ALA A 160 4.36 -24.52 3.06
N LEU A 161 4.04 -23.48 2.30
CA LEU A 161 3.48 -23.57 0.96
C LEU A 161 4.53 -23.80 -0.14
N LYS A 162 5.83 -23.77 0.20
CA LYS A 162 6.93 -23.76 -0.77
C LYS A 162 6.72 -22.66 -1.83
N ASP A 163 6.27 -21.49 -1.38
CA ASP A 163 5.95 -20.37 -2.24
C ASP A 163 7.19 -19.86 -3.00
N ILE A 164 6.98 -19.22 -4.14
CA ILE A 164 8.05 -18.69 -5.02
C ILE A 164 8.64 -17.38 -4.49
N SER A 165 7.89 -16.61 -3.70
CA SER A 165 8.33 -15.28 -3.23
C SER A 165 9.61 -15.22 -2.38
N PRO A 166 10.06 -16.28 -1.67
CA PRO A 166 11.38 -16.32 -1.04
C PRO A 166 12.56 -16.36 -2.01
N LEU A 167 12.34 -16.59 -3.31
CA LEU A 167 13.40 -16.43 -4.30
C LEU A 167 13.85 -14.96 -4.32
N ASN A 168 15.15 -14.72 -4.20
CA ASN A 168 15.69 -13.37 -4.17
C ASN A 168 15.64 -12.72 -5.58
N GLY A 169 15.19 -11.47 -5.64
CA GLY A 169 15.10 -10.67 -6.87
C GLY A 169 13.74 -10.75 -7.58
N PHE A 170 12.74 -11.36 -6.93
CA PHE A 170 11.40 -11.55 -7.46
C PHE A 170 10.36 -10.83 -6.59
N GLY A 171 9.88 -9.69 -7.07
CA GLY A 171 8.72 -9.00 -6.47
C GLY A 171 7.39 -9.63 -6.94
N GLY A 172 6.28 -9.17 -6.35
CA GLY A 172 4.95 -9.72 -6.60
C GLY A 172 4.53 -9.79 -8.08
N ALA A 173 4.85 -8.78 -8.88
CA ALA A 173 4.53 -8.77 -10.31
C ALA A 173 5.19 -9.93 -11.09
N LYS A 174 6.44 -10.29 -10.74
CA LYS A 174 7.11 -11.43 -11.36
C LYS A 174 6.52 -12.76 -10.89
N LYS A 175 6.13 -12.85 -9.61
CA LYS A 175 5.44 -14.04 -9.09
C LYS A 175 4.17 -14.35 -9.88
N GLY A 176 3.35 -13.34 -10.17
CA GLY A 176 2.15 -13.50 -11.01
C GLY A 176 2.47 -14.09 -12.38
N ALA A 177 3.43 -13.51 -13.11
CA ALA A 177 3.84 -14.00 -14.43
C ALA A 177 4.39 -15.44 -14.40
N ILE A 178 5.10 -15.82 -13.33
CA ILE A 178 5.64 -17.18 -13.14
C ILE A 178 4.50 -18.19 -12.92
N ILE A 179 3.50 -17.83 -12.10
CA ILE A 179 2.31 -18.66 -11.86
C ILE A 179 1.49 -18.81 -13.14
N GLU A 180 1.29 -17.74 -13.90
CA GLU A 180 0.61 -17.76 -15.21
C GLU A 180 1.33 -18.64 -16.23
N ALA A 181 2.67 -18.71 -16.16
CA ALA A 181 3.49 -19.60 -16.99
C ALA A 181 3.43 -21.08 -16.54
N GLY A 182 2.68 -21.40 -15.48
CA GLY A 182 2.44 -22.76 -15.02
C GLY A 182 3.36 -23.24 -13.90
N TYR A 183 4.18 -22.36 -13.32
CA TYR A 183 5.05 -22.70 -12.18
C TYR A 183 4.43 -22.14 -10.91
N ALA A 184 3.82 -22.99 -10.08
CA ALA A 184 3.05 -22.57 -8.92
C ALA A 184 3.89 -22.46 -7.64
N ASP A 185 4.95 -23.26 -7.52
CA ASP A 185 5.75 -23.39 -6.30
C ASP A 185 7.25 -23.64 -6.56
N LEU A 186 8.05 -23.71 -5.49
CA LEU A 186 9.49 -24.00 -5.59
C LEU A 186 9.79 -25.37 -6.24
N PRO A 187 9.05 -26.45 -5.96
CA PRO A 187 9.18 -27.71 -6.71
C PRO A 187 9.07 -27.53 -8.23
N ASP A 188 8.07 -26.79 -8.72
CA ASP A 188 7.91 -26.54 -10.16
C ASP A 188 9.14 -25.81 -10.72
N ILE A 189 9.62 -24.77 -10.02
CA ILE A 189 10.82 -24.03 -10.43
C ILE A 189 12.08 -24.90 -10.41
N SER A 190 12.24 -25.76 -9.39
CA SER A 190 13.44 -26.61 -9.26
C SER A 190 13.54 -27.68 -10.33
N ASN A 191 12.40 -28.12 -10.89
CA ASN A 191 12.36 -29.13 -11.95
C ASN A 191 12.28 -28.54 -13.36
N ALA A 192 12.15 -27.20 -13.47
CA ALA A 192 12.03 -26.52 -14.74
C ALA A 192 13.34 -26.50 -15.53
N ASP A 193 13.24 -26.46 -16.85
CA ASP A 193 14.37 -26.10 -17.70
C ASP A 193 14.61 -24.58 -17.59
N PRO A 194 15.84 -24.11 -17.28
CA PRO A 194 16.15 -22.70 -17.33
C PRO A 194 15.88 -22.01 -18.67
N GLU A 195 15.89 -22.75 -19.79
CA GLU A 195 15.50 -22.22 -21.10
C GLU A 195 14.01 -21.85 -21.12
N ASP A 196 13.13 -22.75 -20.68
CA ASP A 196 11.68 -22.51 -20.61
C ASP A 196 11.33 -21.35 -19.66
N LEU A 197 12.01 -21.26 -18.52
CA LEU A 197 11.83 -20.14 -17.58
C LEU A 197 12.29 -18.81 -18.16
N SER A 198 13.23 -18.81 -19.12
CA SER A 198 13.74 -17.60 -19.76
C SER A 198 12.80 -17.03 -20.83
N ASP A 199 11.81 -17.80 -21.26
CA ASP A 199 10.74 -17.31 -22.15
C ASP A 199 9.73 -16.42 -21.40
N ILE A 200 9.71 -16.50 -20.06
CA ILE A 200 8.87 -15.64 -19.23
C ILE A 200 9.38 -14.21 -19.31
N ARG A 201 8.50 -13.28 -19.70
CA ARG A 201 8.84 -11.87 -19.88
C ARG A 201 9.52 -11.29 -18.62
N GLY A 202 10.74 -10.78 -18.81
CA GLY A 202 11.52 -10.15 -17.73
C GLY A 202 12.44 -11.11 -16.97
N ILE A 203 12.51 -12.38 -17.38
CA ILE A 203 13.43 -13.39 -16.86
C ILE A 203 14.45 -13.72 -17.95
N GLY A 204 15.69 -13.25 -17.79
CA GLY A 204 16.78 -13.65 -18.68
C GLY A 204 17.36 -15.02 -18.30
N GLN A 205 18.01 -15.70 -19.23
CA GLN A 205 18.66 -17.00 -19.01
C GLN A 205 19.54 -17.08 -17.74
N PRO A 206 20.40 -16.09 -17.41
CA PRO A 206 21.18 -16.12 -16.17
C PRO A 206 20.32 -15.99 -14.91
N THR A 207 19.16 -15.36 -15.01
CA THR A 207 18.20 -15.26 -13.90
C THR A 207 17.46 -16.57 -13.73
N ALA A 208 16.99 -17.20 -14.82
CA ALA A 208 16.36 -18.51 -14.79
C ALA A 208 17.26 -19.57 -14.15
N GLN A 209 18.54 -19.64 -14.53
CA GLN A 209 19.51 -20.56 -13.90
C GLN A 209 19.64 -20.32 -12.39
N ARG A 210 19.70 -19.05 -11.98
CA ARG A 210 19.73 -18.68 -10.54
C ARG A 210 18.42 -18.99 -9.83
N MET A 211 17.27 -18.97 -10.51
CA MET A 211 15.98 -19.33 -9.92
C MET A 211 15.95 -20.81 -9.57
N VAL A 212 16.29 -21.68 -10.53
CA VAL A 212 16.35 -23.12 -10.32
C VAL A 212 17.27 -23.44 -9.15
N MET A 213 18.49 -22.89 -9.16
CA MET A 213 19.46 -23.11 -8.09
C MET A 213 18.99 -22.61 -6.72
N GLN A 214 18.35 -21.43 -6.65
CA GLN A 214 17.79 -20.93 -5.39
C GLN A 214 16.63 -21.82 -4.91
N ALA A 215 15.77 -22.29 -5.81
CA ALA A 215 14.67 -23.17 -5.47
C ALA A 215 15.18 -24.50 -4.88
N GLU A 216 16.22 -25.09 -5.48
CA GLU A 216 16.89 -26.28 -4.92
C GLU A 216 17.40 -26.03 -3.49
N VAL A 217 18.14 -24.93 -3.27
CA VAL A 217 18.68 -24.57 -1.94
C VAL A 217 17.59 -24.39 -0.90
N LEU A 218 16.47 -23.75 -1.28
CA LEU A 218 15.35 -23.53 -0.38
C LEU A 218 14.59 -24.82 -0.05
N LEU A 219 14.63 -25.82 -0.95
CA LEU A 219 13.97 -27.11 -0.75
C LEU A 219 14.79 -28.08 0.11
N ASP A 220 16.10 -28.14 -0.10
CA ASP A 220 16.99 -29.07 0.62
C ASP A 220 17.74 -28.46 1.80
N GLY A 221 17.73 -27.12 1.91
CA GLY A 221 18.44 -26.38 2.95
C GLY A 221 19.96 -26.47 2.85
N GLN A 222 20.51 -26.88 1.72
CA GLN A 222 21.94 -27.06 1.50
C GLN A 222 22.51 -25.96 0.60
N PRO A 223 23.53 -25.20 1.06
CA PRO A 223 24.13 -24.16 0.25
C PRO A 223 24.80 -24.75 -1.00
N ARG A 224 24.69 -24.04 -2.13
CA ARG A 224 25.43 -24.35 -3.36
C ARG A 224 26.67 -23.47 -3.47
N ILE A 225 27.84 -24.10 -3.49
CA ILE A 225 29.12 -23.42 -3.68
C ILE A 225 29.35 -23.22 -5.18
N LEU A 226 29.20 -21.99 -5.65
CA LEU A 226 29.43 -21.64 -7.06
C LEU A 226 30.90 -21.67 -7.46
N SER A 227 31.75 -21.20 -6.56
CA SER A 227 33.21 -21.21 -6.73
C SER A 227 33.88 -21.16 -5.36
N ALA A 228 35.05 -21.78 -5.26
CA ALA A 228 35.89 -21.64 -4.08
C ALA A 228 36.49 -20.23 -4.08
N PRO A 229 36.31 -19.43 -3.01
CA PRO A 229 36.96 -18.14 -2.91
C PRO A 229 38.48 -18.31 -2.86
N GLN A 230 39.20 -17.49 -3.62
CA GLN A 230 40.65 -17.41 -3.54
C GLN A 230 41.02 -16.23 -2.65
N PHE A 231 41.55 -16.53 -1.47
CA PHE A 231 42.04 -15.51 -0.55
C PHE A 231 43.51 -15.20 -0.87
N PRO A 232 43.88 -13.91 -1.03
CA PRO A 232 45.28 -13.54 -1.21
C PRO A 232 46.05 -13.73 0.10
N GLU A 233 47.30 -14.20 0.02
CA GLU A 233 48.21 -14.20 1.18
C GLU A 233 48.57 -12.76 1.55
N ALA A 234 48.24 -12.34 2.77
CA ALA A 234 48.51 -10.99 3.26
C ALA A 234 49.18 -11.04 4.65
N LYS A 235 50.04 -10.06 4.94
CA LYS A 235 50.68 -9.93 6.26
C LYS A 235 49.72 -9.53 7.37
N VAL A 236 48.56 -8.96 7.01
CA VAL A 236 47.51 -8.52 7.91
C VAL A 236 46.18 -8.97 7.31
N GLU A 237 45.39 -9.70 8.10
CA GLU A 237 44.07 -10.16 7.71
C GLU A 237 43.03 -9.36 8.50
N LEU A 238 42.06 -8.79 7.79
CA LEU A 238 40.91 -8.13 8.38
C LEU A 238 39.69 -9.01 8.17
N TYR A 239 39.17 -9.56 9.26
CA TYR A 239 37.92 -10.31 9.27
C TYR A 239 36.79 -9.32 9.55
N LEU A 240 35.97 -9.08 8.54
CA LEU A 240 34.75 -8.29 8.66
C LEU A 240 33.59 -9.27 8.80
N ASP A 241 33.01 -9.30 9.99
CA ASP A 241 31.74 -9.97 10.20
C ASP A 241 30.64 -9.06 9.65
N MET A 242 30.19 -9.38 8.43
CA MET A 242 29.06 -8.71 7.82
C MET A 242 27.80 -9.45 8.23
N GLU A 243 27.27 -9.05 9.39
CA GLU A 243 25.93 -9.41 9.79
C GLU A 243 24.96 -8.77 8.79
N CYS A 244 24.50 -9.57 7.83
CA CYS A 244 23.35 -9.22 7.03
C CYS A 244 22.14 -9.32 7.96
N GLN A 245 21.89 -8.26 8.74
CA GLN A 245 20.52 -7.98 9.09
C GLN A 245 19.82 -7.82 7.74
N GLN A 246 19.03 -8.82 7.36
CA GLN A 246 17.94 -8.57 6.43
C GLN A 246 17.11 -7.47 7.08
N GLN A 247 17.46 -6.22 6.81
CA GLN A 247 16.51 -5.13 6.80
C GLN A 247 15.58 -5.46 5.63
N THR A 248 14.67 -6.38 5.90
CA THR A 248 13.38 -6.40 5.24
C THR A 248 12.64 -5.12 5.57
#